data_AF-A0A438WTH5-F1
#
_entry.id   AF-A0A438WTH5-F1
#
_cell.length_a   1.000
_cell.length_b   1.000
_cell.length_c   1.000
_cell.angle_alpha   90.00
_cell.angle_beta   90.00
_cell.angle_gamma   90.00
#
_symmetry.space_group_name_H-M   'P 1'
#
loop_
_entity.id
_entity.type
_entity.pdbx_description
1 polymer ?
#
loop_
_entity_poly.entity_id
_entity_poly.type
_entity_poly.pdbx_seq_one_letter_code
_entity_poly.pdbx_strand_id
1 'polypeptide(L)'
;AVFGDSLAKIARFLGHEVLCEYYVNDMGSQIRLLGLSVWLAYKEHVLRESVTYPEVFYKGEYIIEIAKKAHNDLEPSLFKENEETIIEVLSDYAKDLMLLEIKDNLDALGIHFDSYASEKEIFKHKDAVFERLEKANALYEKDSKIWLKSSLYQDESDRVLIKEDKNYTYLAGDVVYHDEKFKQDYTKYINIWGADHHGYIARVKASLEFLGYDS
;
A
#
# COMPACT_ATOMS: atom_id res chain seq x y z
N ALA A 1 11.46 -11.45 -2.46
CA ALA A 1 11.90 -11.76 -1.08
C ALA A 1 13.36 -12.26 -1.06
N VAL A 2 13.66 -13.51 -1.45
CA VAL A 2 14.99 -14.15 -1.33
C VAL A 2 16.15 -13.30 -1.89
N PHE A 3 15.98 -12.72 -3.09
CA PHE A 3 17.00 -11.87 -3.69
C PHE A 3 17.33 -10.63 -2.84
N GLY A 4 16.32 -9.95 -2.30
CA GLY A 4 16.51 -8.75 -1.48
C GLY A 4 17.20 -9.05 -0.15
N ASP A 5 16.81 -10.14 0.49
CA ASP A 5 17.46 -10.61 1.72
C ASP A 5 18.94 -10.98 1.47
N SER A 6 19.23 -11.69 0.37
CA SER A 6 20.60 -12.05 -0.01
C SER A 6 21.44 -10.81 -0.28
N LEU A 7 20.89 -9.83 -1.01
CA LEU A 7 21.55 -8.56 -1.29
C LEU A 7 21.87 -7.79 0.01
N ALA A 8 20.90 -7.70 0.92
CA ALA A 8 21.08 -7.02 2.20
C ALA A 8 22.15 -7.71 3.07
N LYS A 9 22.16 -9.04 3.14
CA LYS A 9 23.18 -9.81 3.86
C LYS A 9 24.58 -9.60 3.28
N ILE A 10 24.72 -9.59 1.95
CA ILE A 10 26.00 -9.30 1.29
C ILE A 10 26.46 -7.87 1.56
N ALA A 11 25.57 -6.89 1.43
CA ALA A 11 25.91 -5.49 1.69
C ALA A 11 26.35 -5.27 3.14
N ARG A 12 25.64 -5.88 4.12
CA ARG A 12 26.05 -5.87 5.54
C ARG A 12 27.40 -6.54 5.76
N PHE A 13 27.66 -7.68 5.11
CA PHE A 13 28.96 -8.35 5.18
C PHE A 13 30.11 -7.48 4.65
N LEU A 14 29.84 -6.64 3.64
CA LEU A 14 30.81 -5.69 3.08
C LEU A 14 30.96 -4.41 3.91
N GLY A 15 30.26 -4.28 5.03
CA GLY A 15 30.36 -3.14 5.95
C GLY A 15 29.39 -1.99 5.68
N HIS A 16 28.36 -2.20 4.86
CA HIS A 16 27.30 -1.20 4.69
C HIS A 16 26.22 -1.35 5.77
N GLU A 17 25.72 -0.21 6.26
CA GLU A 17 24.47 -0.17 7.01
C GLU A 17 23.30 -0.29 6.03
N VAL A 18 22.40 -1.23 6.28
CA VAL A 18 21.27 -1.54 5.40
C VAL A 18 20.02 -1.66 6.23
N LEU A 19 19.01 -0.87 5.88
CA LEU A 19 17.64 -0.99 6.38
C LEU A 19 16.79 -1.68 5.30
N CYS A 20 16.17 -2.80 5.67
CA CYS A 20 15.21 -3.52 4.86
C CYS A 20 13.79 -3.14 5.30
N GLU A 21 13.03 -2.51 4.40
CA GLU A 21 11.66 -2.10 4.68
C GLU A 21 10.66 -2.84 3.79
N TYR A 22 9.55 -3.28 4.39
CA TYR A 22 8.41 -3.85 3.68
C TYR A 22 7.33 -2.76 3.53
N TYR A 23 6.93 -2.45 2.29
CA TYR A 23 5.82 -1.53 2.03
C TYR A 23 4.47 -2.27 2.08
N VAL A 24 3.62 -1.91 3.03
CA VAL A 24 2.31 -2.50 3.24
C VAL A 24 1.26 -1.63 2.54
N ASN A 25 0.68 -2.15 1.45
CA ASN A 25 -0.41 -1.51 0.71
C ASN A 25 -1.73 -1.61 1.48
N ASP A 26 -1.83 -0.89 2.59
CA ASP A 26 -2.97 -0.96 3.51
C ASP A 26 -4.01 0.14 3.32
N MET A 27 -4.07 0.69 2.11
CA MET A 27 -5.04 1.71 1.72
C MET A 27 -5.80 1.30 0.46
N GLY A 28 -7.01 1.82 0.31
CA GLY A 28 -7.76 1.76 -0.94
C GLY A 28 -8.69 0.56 -1.06
N SER A 29 -9.15 0.32 -2.29
CA SER A 29 -10.29 -0.58 -2.56
C SER A 29 -9.99 -2.04 -2.27
N GLN A 30 -8.74 -2.49 -2.35
CA GLN A 30 -8.38 -3.89 -2.07
C GLN A 30 -8.54 -4.23 -0.58
N ILE A 31 -8.15 -3.34 0.32
CA ILE A 31 -8.31 -3.53 1.76
C ILE A 31 -9.78 -3.49 2.15
N ARG A 32 -10.56 -2.56 1.59
CA ARG A 32 -12.01 -2.55 1.77
C ARG A 32 -12.66 -3.83 1.23
N LEU A 33 -12.18 -4.34 0.09
CA LEU A 33 -12.66 -5.59 -0.49
C LEU A 33 -12.34 -6.79 0.42
N LEU A 34 -11.19 -6.79 1.09
CA LEU A 34 -10.83 -7.77 2.11
C LEU A 34 -11.84 -7.74 3.28
N GLY A 35 -12.10 -6.57 3.87
CA GLY A 35 -13.08 -6.44 4.94
C GLY A 35 -14.50 -6.82 4.53
N LEU A 36 -14.92 -6.43 3.32
CA LEU A 36 -16.21 -6.86 2.75
C LEU A 36 -16.28 -8.39 2.64
N SER A 37 -15.22 -9.03 2.16
CA SER A 37 -15.17 -10.48 2.00
C SER A 37 -15.27 -11.20 3.34
N VAL A 38 -14.59 -10.68 4.37
CA VAL A 38 -14.68 -11.17 5.75
C VAL A 38 -16.08 -10.96 6.31
N TRP A 39 -16.71 -9.81 6.06
CA TRP A 39 -18.08 -9.55 6.52
C TRP A 39 -19.10 -10.50 5.88
N LEU A 40 -19.00 -10.76 4.58
CA LEU A 40 -19.86 -11.71 3.89
C LEU A 40 -19.67 -13.13 4.45
N ALA A 41 -18.43 -13.55 4.68
CA ALA A 41 -18.14 -14.84 5.31
C ALA A 41 -18.63 -14.91 6.77
N TYR A 42 -18.58 -13.80 7.52
CA TYR A 42 -19.13 -13.70 8.86
C TYR A 42 -20.65 -13.91 8.85
N LYS A 43 -21.38 -13.21 7.97
CA LYS A 43 -22.83 -13.38 7.81
C LYS A 43 -23.20 -14.84 7.47
N GLU A 44 -22.50 -15.44 6.52
CA GLU A 44 -22.80 -16.81 6.10
C GLU A 44 -22.41 -17.89 7.14
N HIS A 45 -21.19 -17.82 7.65
CA HIS A 45 -20.63 -18.93 8.45
C HIS A 45 -20.77 -18.76 9.96
N VAL A 46 -20.89 -17.52 10.45
CA VAL A 46 -21.07 -17.21 11.87
C VAL A 46 -22.53 -16.94 12.19
N LEU A 47 -23.18 -16.00 11.48
CA LEU A 47 -24.60 -15.67 11.72
C LEU A 47 -25.58 -16.66 11.07
N ARG A 48 -25.11 -17.49 10.13
CA ARG A 48 -25.95 -18.45 9.36
C ARG A 48 -27.03 -17.75 8.54
N GLU A 49 -26.72 -16.57 8.03
CA GLU A 49 -27.59 -15.80 7.13
C GLU A 49 -27.35 -16.16 5.66
N SER A 50 -28.36 -15.95 4.82
CA SER A 50 -28.20 -16.06 3.38
C SER A 50 -27.48 -14.83 2.84
N VAL A 51 -26.39 -15.03 2.10
CA VAL A 51 -25.55 -13.96 1.57
C VAL A 51 -25.51 -14.01 0.04
N THR A 52 -25.67 -12.86 -0.60
CA THR A 52 -25.41 -12.69 -2.03
C THR A 52 -24.00 -12.14 -2.20
N TYR A 53 -23.12 -12.93 -2.80
CA TYR A 53 -21.75 -12.48 -3.08
C TYR A 53 -21.71 -11.60 -4.34
N PRO A 54 -20.90 -10.51 -4.33
CA PRO A 54 -20.62 -9.75 -5.54
C PRO A 54 -19.75 -10.56 -6.52
N GLU A 55 -19.59 -10.07 -7.75
CA GLU A 55 -18.74 -10.73 -8.75
C GLU A 55 -17.27 -10.81 -8.33
N VAL A 56 -16.80 -9.78 -7.60
CA VAL A 56 -15.41 -9.66 -7.15
C VAL A 56 -15.40 -9.61 -5.64
N PHE A 57 -14.73 -10.58 -5.02
CA PHE A 57 -14.46 -10.68 -3.59
C PHE A 57 -13.33 -11.69 -3.36
N TYR A 58 -12.72 -11.63 -2.18
CA TYR A 58 -11.75 -12.63 -1.75
C TYR A 58 -12.47 -13.88 -1.22
N LYS A 59 -12.00 -15.04 -1.66
CA LYS A 59 -12.58 -16.35 -1.31
C LYS A 59 -11.50 -17.29 -0.83
N GLY A 60 -11.86 -18.22 0.04
CA GLY A 60 -10.97 -19.25 0.55
C GLY A 60 -11.17 -19.49 2.04
N GLU A 61 -10.59 -20.57 2.53
CA GLU A 61 -10.69 -20.97 3.93
C GLU A 61 -10.14 -19.88 4.88
N TYR A 62 -9.06 -19.20 4.48
CA TYR A 62 -8.47 -18.12 5.27
C TYR A 62 -9.45 -16.97 5.59
N ILE A 63 -10.35 -16.60 4.66
CA ILE A 63 -11.36 -15.56 4.88
C ILE A 63 -12.38 -16.02 5.93
N ILE A 64 -12.79 -17.29 5.88
CA ILE A 64 -13.71 -17.89 6.85
C ILE A 64 -13.06 -17.93 8.23
N GLU A 65 -11.78 -18.31 8.30
CA GLU A 65 -11.03 -18.34 9.55
C GLU A 65 -10.84 -16.95 10.14
N ILE A 66 -10.56 -15.92 9.32
CA ILE A 66 -10.54 -14.53 9.79
C ILE A 66 -11.91 -14.11 10.33
N ALA A 67 -13.01 -14.45 9.65
CA ALA A 67 -14.36 -14.11 10.12
C ALA A 67 -14.69 -14.77 11.47
N LYS A 68 -14.30 -16.04 11.66
CA LYS A 68 -14.44 -16.73 12.95
C LYS A 68 -13.57 -16.12 14.04
N LYS A 69 -12.32 -15.74 13.74
CA LYS A 69 -11.44 -15.05 14.70
C LYS A 69 -12.01 -13.69 15.07
N ALA A 70 -12.50 -12.91 14.10
CA ALA A 70 -13.16 -11.63 14.34
C ALA A 70 -14.37 -11.77 15.27
N HIS A 71 -15.15 -12.85 15.17
CA HIS A 71 -16.26 -13.12 16.10
C HIS A 71 -15.81 -13.27 17.55
N ASN A 72 -14.64 -13.87 17.77
CA ASN A 72 -14.12 -14.13 19.11
C ASN A 72 -13.35 -12.94 19.68
N ASP A 73 -12.62 -12.22 18.83
CA ASP A 73 -11.66 -11.19 19.24
C ASP A 73 -12.29 -9.79 19.31
N LEU A 74 -13.34 -9.52 18.52
CA LEU A 74 -13.97 -8.21 18.44
C LEU A 74 -15.24 -8.12 19.29
N GLU A 75 -15.54 -6.92 19.77
CA GLU A 75 -16.72 -6.66 20.60
C GLU A 75 -18.02 -6.99 19.85
N PRO A 76 -18.93 -7.79 20.43
CA PRO A 76 -20.18 -8.17 19.78
C PRO A 76 -21.09 -6.98 19.36
N SER A 77 -20.91 -5.81 19.98
CA SER A 77 -21.63 -4.58 19.59
C SER A 77 -21.23 -4.08 18.21
N LEU A 78 -20.00 -4.34 17.76
CA LEU A 78 -19.52 -3.95 16.42
C LEU A 78 -20.46 -4.45 15.33
N PHE A 79 -20.87 -5.72 15.41
CA PHE A 79 -21.70 -6.37 14.39
C PHE A 79 -23.16 -5.90 14.36
N LYS A 80 -23.50 -4.87 15.16
CA LYS A 80 -24.79 -4.16 15.15
C LYS A 80 -24.68 -2.74 14.60
N GLU A 81 -23.47 -2.27 14.32
CA GLU A 81 -23.22 -0.98 13.67
C GLU A 81 -23.66 -1.00 12.20
N ASN A 82 -23.53 0.14 11.53
CA ASN A 82 -23.75 0.21 10.09
C ASN A 82 -22.71 -0.62 9.32
N GLU A 83 -23.09 -1.12 8.15
CA GLU A 83 -22.26 -2.04 7.35
C GLU A 83 -20.90 -1.46 6.97
N GLU A 84 -20.80 -0.15 6.71
CA GLU A 84 -19.52 0.46 6.36
C GLU A 84 -18.55 0.48 7.54
N THR A 85 -19.02 0.81 8.75
CA THR A 85 -18.21 0.76 9.97
C THR A 85 -17.75 -0.68 10.27
N ILE A 86 -18.62 -1.67 10.08
CA ILE A 86 -18.24 -3.08 10.23
C ILE A 86 -17.14 -3.45 9.24
N ILE A 87 -17.32 -3.10 7.96
CA ILE A 87 -16.34 -3.39 6.90
C ILE A 87 -15.01 -2.70 7.18
N GLU A 88 -15.01 -1.44 7.63
CA GLU A 88 -13.78 -0.70 7.95
C GLU A 88 -12.98 -1.41 9.07
N VAL A 89 -13.64 -1.75 10.17
CA VAL A 89 -12.99 -2.45 11.30
C VAL A 89 -12.51 -3.84 10.87
N LEU A 90 -13.32 -4.59 10.12
CA LEU A 90 -12.90 -5.89 9.60
C LEU A 90 -11.78 -5.78 8.57
N SER A 91 -11.68 -4.68 7.82
CA SER A 91 -10.59 -4.45 6.87
C SER A 91 -9.26 -4.29 7.60
N ASP A 92 -9.22 -3.44 8.63
CA ASP A 92 -8.03 -3.24 9.45
C ASP A 92 -7.65 -4.52 10.22
N TYR A 93 -8.63 -5.20 10.82
CA TYR A 93 -8.41 -6.46 11.54
C TYR A 93 -7.88 -7.58 10.63
N ALA A 94 -8.51 -7.78 9.47
CA ALA A 94 -8.09 -8.80 8.52
C ALA A 94 -6.69 -8.50 7.95
N LYS A 95 -6.41 -7.23 7.63
CA LYS A 95 -5.10 -6.79 7.19
C LYS A 95 -4.02 -7.13 8.23
N ASP A 96 -4.25 -6.82 9.50
CA ASP A 96 -3.27 -7.08 10.55
C ASP A 96 -2.97 -8.58 10.69
N LEU A 97 -3.99 -9.43 10.61
CA LEU A 97 -3.81 -10.89 10.59
C LEU A 97 -3.03 -11.37 9.36
N MET A 98 -3.32 -10.84 8.17
CA MET A 98 -2.58 -11.17 6.96
C MET A 98 -1.13 -10.71 7.03
N LEU A 99 -0.87 -9.55 7.65
CA LEU A 99 0.49 -9.06 7.85
C LEU A 99 1.27 -9.96 8.82
N LEU A 100 0.62 -10.48 9.87
CA LEU A 100 1.23 -11.49 10.76
C LEU A 100 1.56 -12.78 9.98
N GLU A 101 0.64 -13.29 9.17
CA GLU A 101 0.90 -14.49 8.36
C GLU A 101 2.04 -14.27 7.34
N ILE A 102 2.11 -13.08 6.72
CA ILE A 102 3.22 -12.71 5.85
C ILE A 102 4.55 -12.72 6.62
N LYS A 103 4.58 -12.17 7.84
CA LYS A 103 5.77 -12.16 8.70
C LYS A 103 6.20 -13.58 9.04
N ASP A 104 5.29 -14.44 9.47
CA ASP A 104 5.58 -15.83 9.82
C ASP A 104 6.12 -16.61 8.62
N ASN A 105 5.54 -16.40 7.43
CA ASN A 105 6.00 -17.02 6.19
C ASN A 105 7.41 -16.57 5.78
N LEU A 106 7.75 -15.30 6.00
CA LEU A 106 9.09 -14.77 5.74
C LEU A 106 10.10 -15.28 6.79
N ASP A 107 9.69 -15.34 8.05
CA ASP A 107 10.49 -15.86 9.17
C ASP A 107 10.86 -17.33 8.99
N ALA A 108 9.91 -18.15 8.49
CA ALA A 108 10.15 -19.55 8.12
C ALA A 108 11.23 -19.72 7.04
N LEU A 109 11.52 -18.66 6.26
CA LEU A 109 12.58 -18.61 5.26
C LEU A 109 13.87 -17.92 5.78
N GLY A 110 13.90 -17.48 7.05
CA GLY A 110 15.00 -16.71 7.62
C GLY A 110 15.17 -15.32 7.02
N ILE A 111 14.05 -14.73 6.55
CA ILE A 111 13.98 -13.40 5.97
C ILE A 111 13.28 -12.48 6.97
N HIS A 112 13.96 -11.41 7.38
CA HIS A 112 13.42 -10.44 8.34
C HIS A 112 13.55 -9.02 7.77
N PHE A 113 12.51 -8.22 7.95
CA PHE A 113 12.52 -6.79 7.64
C PHE A 113 12.71 -5.98 8.93
N ASP A 114 13.44 -4.89 8.82
CA ASP A 114 13.72 -3.96 9.92
C ASP A 114 12.53 -3.01 10.16
N SER A 115 11.74 -2.74 9.12
CA SER A 115 10.59 -1.84 9.16
C SER A 115 9.43 -2.35 8.28
N TYR A 116 8.20 -2.00 8.66
CA TYR A 116 6.99 -2.22 7.89
C TYR A 116 6.28 -0.88 7.73
N ALA A 117 6.33 -0.31 6.52
CA ALA A 117 5.79 1.00 6.18
C ALA A 117 4.31 0.88 5.76
N SER A 118 3.40 1.46 6.53
CA SER A 118 1.97 1.52 6.20
C SER A 118 1.71 2.65 5.20
N GLU A 119 1.16 2.29 4.04
CA GLU A 119 0.67 3.25 3.05
C GLU A 119 -0.36 4.20 3.66
N LYS A 120 -1.33 3.70 4.42
CA LYS A 120 -2.39 4.49 5.09
C LYS A 120 -1.80 5.56 6.00
N GLU A 121 -0.77 5.22 6.79
CA GLU A 121 -0.12 6.16 7.69
C GLU A 121 0.72 7.20 6.94
N ILE A 122 1.54 6.75 5.98
CA ILE A 122 2.40 7.62 5.17
C ILE A 122 1.55 8.60 4.35
N PHE A 123 0.43 8.13 3.81
CA PHE A 123 -0.43 8.94 2.95
C PHE A 123 -1.11 10.11 3.69
N LYS A 124 -1.12 10.12 5.03
CA LYS A 124 -1.56 11.29 5.81
C LYS A 124 -0.72 12.53 5.51
N HIS A 125 0.53 12.35 5.06
CA HIS A 125 1.44 13.44 4.70
C HIS A 125 1.28 13.96 3.26
N LYS A 126 0.33 13.42 2.48
CA LYS A 126 0.13 13.79 1.07
C LYS A 126 0.03 15.30 0.83
N ASP A 127 -0.65 16.05 1.71
CA ASP A 127 -0.94 17.47 1.46
C ASP A 127 0.36 18.30 1.38
N ALA A 128 1.34 17.99 2.24
CA ALA A 128 2.65 18.64 2.22
C ALA A 128 3.47 18.28 0.96
N VAL A 129 3.35 17.03 0.48
CA VAL A 129 4.03 16.58 -0.74
C VAL A 129 3.42 17.25 -1.97
N PHE A 130 2.09 17.30 -2.05
CA PHE A 130 1.38 17.97 -3.15
C PHE A 130 1.64 19.47 -3.17
N GLU A 131 1.72 20.15 -2.02
CA GLU A 131 2.11 21.57 -1.96
C GLU A 131 3.50 21.81 -2.54
N ARG A 132 4.47 20.90 -2.29
CA ARG A 132 5.81 20.99 -2.88
C ARG A 132 5.78 20.78 -4.39
N LEU A 133 5.01 19.80 -4.87
CA LEU A 133 4.83 19.56 -6.31
C LEU A 133 4.18 20.77 -7.01
N GLU A 134 3.20 21.41 -6.38
CA GLU A 134 2.59 22.64 -6.88
C GLU A 134 3.60 23.78 -6.96
N LYS A 135 4.40 24.01 -5.91
CA LYS A 135 5.47 25.02 -5.90
C LYS A 135 6.53 24.77 -6.96
N ALA A 136 6.82 23.51 -7.26
CA ALA A 136 7.71 23.09 -8.33
C ALA A 136 7.10 23.20 -9.74
N ASN A 137 5.85 23.69 -9.87
CA ASN A 137 5.09 23.71 -11.11
C ASN A 137 5.00 22.31 -11.78
N ALA A 138 5.01 21.25 -10.98
CA ALA A 138 4.98 19.87 -11.43
C ALA A 138 3.59 19.40 -11.84
N LEU A 139 2.54 20.07 -11.34
CA LEU A 139 1.15 19.66 -11.51
C LEU A 139 0.40 20.55 -12.50
N TYR A 140 -0.63 20.00 -13.14
CA TYR A 140 -1.64 20.75 -13.89
C TYR A 140 -3.00 20.06 -13.86
N GLU A 141 -4.07 20.84 -14.01
CA GLU A 141 -5.42 20.31 -14.14
C GLU A 141 -5.82 20.13 -15.61
N LYS A 142 -6.40 18.98 -15.94
CA LYS A 142 -6.99 18.69 -17.25
C LYS A 142 -8.06 17.61 -17.10
N ASP A 143 -9.21 17.79 -17.75
CA ASP A 143 -10.34 16.85 -17.70
C ASP A 143 -10.80 16.54 -16.25
N SER A 144 -10.83 17.57 -15.41
CA SER A 144 -11.15 17.51 -13.96
C SER A 144 -10.22 16.63 -13.11
N LYS A 145 -9.07 16.21 -13.69
CA LYS A 145 -8.01 15.42 -13.08
C LYS A 145 -6.78 16.29 -12.81
N ILE A 146 -6.00 15.93 -11.80
CA ILE A 146 -4.68 16.53 -11.55
C ILE A 146 -3.60 15.59 -12.09
N TRP A 147 -2.75 16.13 -12.96
CA TRP A 147 -1.70 15.44 -13.68
C TRP A 147 -0.32 15.89 -13.20
N LEU A 148 0.61 14.96 -13.10
CA LEU A 148 2.04 15.18 -12.96
C LEU A 148 2.66 15.30 -14.35
N LYS A 149 3.46 16.35 -14.57
CA LYS A 149 4.22 16.62 -15.80
C LYS A 149 5.41 15.67 -15.97
N SER A 150 5.22 14.37 -15.75
CA SER A 150 6.30 13.38 -15.71
C SER A 150 7.01 13.21 -17.05
N SER A 151 6.37 13.57 -18.17
CA SER A 151 7.02 13.57 -19.49
C SER A 151 8.20 14.54 -19.60
N LEU A 152 8.28 15.55 -18.72
CA LEU A 152 9.46 16.42 -18.62
C LEU A 152 10.71 15.68 -18.12
N TYR A 153 10.55 14.48 -17.54
CA TYR A 153 11.62 13.64 -16.99
C TYR A 153 11.57 12.22 -17.56
N GLN A 154 11.56 12.11 -18.89
CA GLN A 154 11.71 10.85 -19.65
C GLN A 154 10.60 9.80 -19.45
N ASP A 155 9.50 10.14 -18.77
CA ASP A 155 8.31 9.29 -18.78
C ASP A 155 7.60 9.40 -20.15
N GLU A 156 6.94 8.32 -20.57
CA GLU A 156 6.29 8.24 -21.89
C GLU A 156 5.15 9.24 -22.05
N SER A 157 4.47 9.56 -20.94
CA SER A 157 3.36 10.51 -20.88
C SER A 157 3.16 10.98 -19.45
N ASP A 158 2.56 12.16 -19.31
CA ASP A 158 2.14 12.69 -18.02
C ASP A 158 1.17 11.73 -17.31
N ARG A 159 1.23 11.69 -15.98
CA ARG A 159 0.47 10.72 -15.17
C ARG A 159 -0.56 11.40 -14.29
N VAL A 160 -1.74 10.80 -14.21
CA VAL A 160 -2.78 11.24 -13.29
C VAL A 160 -2.39 10.89 -11.85
N LEU A 161 -2.39 11.89 -10.96
CA LEU A 161 -2.26 11.70 -9.52
C LEU A 161 -3.62 11.74 -8.81
N ILE A 162 -4.54 12.59 -9.29
CA ILE A 162 -5.89 12.71 -8.76
C ILE A 162 -6.90 12.54 -9.90
N LYS A 163 -7.82 11.59 -9.73
CA LYS A 163 -8.88 11.27 -10.68
C LYS A 163 -10.00 12.31 -10.67
N GLU A 164 -10.92 12.16 -11.62
CA GLU A 164 -12.12 13.00 -11.79
C GLU A 164 -13.05 12.95 -10.57
N ASP A 165 -13.10 11.81 -9.88
CA ASP A 165 -13.88 11.58 -8.66
C ASP A 165 -13.16 12.07 -7.38
N LYS A 166 -12.05 12.79 -7.56
CA LYS A 166 -11.16 13.29 -6.49
C LYS A 166 -10.44 12.21 -5.68
N ASN A 167 -10.50 10.95 -6.10
CA ASN A 167 -9.68 9.89 -5.51
C ASN A 167 -8.25 9.93 -6.07
N TYR A 168 -7.30 9.56 -5.20
CA TYR A 168 -5.89 9.47 -5.55
C TYR A 168 -5.60 8.18 -6.35
N THR A 169 -4.59 8.23 -7.21
CA THR A 169 -4.08 7.04 -7.92
C THR A 169 -3.01 6.32 -7.08
N TYR A 170 -2.69 5.06 -7.43
CA TYR A 170 -1.58 4.34 -6.80
C TYR A 170 -0.25 5.08 -6.95
N LEU A 171 -0.04 5.76 -8.09
CA LEU A 171 1.14 6.59 -8.28
C LEU A 171 1.20 7.71 -7.25
N ALA A 172 0.09 8.34 -6.87
CA ALA A 172 0.11 9.34 -5.81
C ALA A 172 0.61 8.75 -4.48
N GLY A 173 0.20 7.52 -4.14
CA GLY A 173 0.73 6.77 -2.99
C GLY A 173 2.25 6.59 -3.10
N ASP A 174 2.73 6.12 -4.24
CA ASP A 174 4.15 5.94 -4.50
C ASP A 174 4.95 7.25 -4.40
N VAL A 175 4.42 8.36 -4.91
CA VAL A 175 5.09 9.67 -4.82
C VAL A 175 5.25 10.08 -3.35
N VAL A 176 4.18 9.97 -2.55
CA VAL A 176 4.23 10.33 -1.13
C VAL A 176 5.18 9.42 -0.36
N TYR A 177 5.16 8.11 -0.65
CA TYR A 177 6.08 7.16 -0.01
C TYR A 177 7.54 7.41 -0.40
N HIS A 178 7.83 7.68 -1.68
CA HIS A 178 9.19 7.95 -2.10
C HIS A 178 9.69 9.29 -1.56
N ASP A 179 8.84 10.32 -1.43
CA ASP A 179 9.19 11.53 -0.70
C ASP A 179 9.62 11.23 0.75
N GLU A 180 8.85 10.39 1.46
CA GLU A 180 9.15 10.02 2.85
C GLU A 180 10.46 9.25 2.98
N LYS A 181 10.75 8.34 2.05
CA LYS A 181 12.05 7.66 1.99
C LYS A 181 13.19 8.65 1.75
N PHE A 182 13.06 9.54 0.77
CA PHE A 182 14.13 10.46 0.36
C PHE A 182 14.37 11.61 1.36
N LYS A 183 13.48 11.83 2.33
CA LYS A 183 13.76 12.68 3.50
C LYS A 183 14.79 12.07 4.46
N GLN A 184 14.99 10.75 4.40
CA GLN A 184 16.02 10.08 5.19
C GLN A 184 17.40 10.35 4.59
N ASP A 185 18.46 10.21 5.39
CA ASP A 185 19.83 10.49 4.95
C ASP A 185 20.54 9.21 4.43
N TYR A 186 19.84 8.44 3.60
CA TYR A 186 20.45 7.26 2.96
C TYR A 186 21.21 7.65 1.70
N THR A 187 22.38 7.04 1.51
CA THR A 187 23.21 7.25 0.32
C THR A 187 22.71 6.51 -0.92
N LYS A 188 21.89 5.47 -0.74
CA LYS A 188 21.30 4.65 -1.79
C LYS A 188 19.91 4.18 -1.41
N TYR A 189 19.00 4.22 -2.38
CA TYR A 189 17.64 3.69 -2.31
C TYR A 189 17.50 2.57 -3.33
N ILE A 190 17.10 1.37 -2.89
CA ILE A 190 16.99 0.20 -3.74
C ILE A 190 15.56 -0.32 -3.68
N ASN A 191 14.86 -0.26 -4.81
CA ASN A 191 13.58 -0.92 -5.00
C ASN A 191 13.78 -2.26 -5.70
N ILE A 192 13.07 -3.30 -5.26
CA ILE A 192 13.05 -4.61 -5.92
C ILE A 192 11.65 -4.82 -6.48
N TRP A 193 11.50 -4.62 -7.79
CA TRP A 193 10.22 -4.73 -8.50
C TRP A 193 10.18 -5.94 -9.42
N GLY A 194 8.97 -6.37 -9.77
CA GLY A 194 8.75 -7.33 -10.85
C GLY A 194 9.21 -6.75 -12.19
N ALA A 195 9.70 -7.60 -13.09
CA ALA A 195 10.23 -7.16 -14.38
C ALA A 195 9.17 -6.47 -15.29
N ASP A 196 7.90 -6.77 -15.06
CA ASP A 196 6.72 -6.16 -15.68
C ASP A 196 6.54 -4.68 -15.34
N HIS A 197 7.26 -4.15 -14.34
CA HIS A 197 7.17 -2.76 -13.89
C HIS A 197 8.20 -1.82 -14.53
N HIS A 198 8.89 -2.22 -15.60
CA HIS A 198 9.96 -1.40 -16.22
C HIS A 198 9.50 0.03 -16.60
N GLY A 199 8.33 0.17 -17.22
CA GLY A 199 7.74 1.48 -17.57
C GLY A 199 7.20 2.29 -16.38
N TYR A 200 7.30 1.75 -15.16
CA TYR A 200 6.91 2.43 -13.93
C TYR A 200 8.09 3.19 -13.29
N ILE A 201 9.33 2.91 -13.70
CA ILE A 201 10.52 3.55 -13.14
C ILE A 201 10.54 5.05 -13.44
N ALA A 202 10.28 5.43 -14.69
CA ALA A 202 10.40 6.81 -15.15
C ALA A 202 9.45 7.77 -14.41
N ARG A 203 8.21 7.38 -14.15
CA ARG A 203 7.22 8.23 -13.46
C ARG A 203 7.56 8.49 -11.99
N VAL A 204 8.15 7.52 -11.30
CA VAL A 204 8.57 7.68 -9.89
C VAL A 204 9.81 8.57 -9.83
N LYS A 205 10.78 8.34 -10.72
CA LYS A 205 11.95 9.24 -10.86
C LYS A 205 11.51 10.67 -11.16
N ALA A 206 10.63 10.87 -12.14
CA ALA A 206 10.08 12.18 -12.47
C ALA A 206 9.49 12.91 -11.25
N SER A 207 8.73 12.21 -10.40
CA SER A 207 8.19 12.83 -9.18
C SER A 207 9.28 13.24 -8.19
N LEU A 208 10.36 12.46 -8.07
CA LEU A 208 11.47 12.75 -7.18
C LEU A 208 12.30 13.94 -7.67
N GLU A 209 12.52 14.05 -8.99
CA GLU A 209 13.18 15.19 -9.61
C GLU A 209 12.41 16.50 -9.33
N PHE A 210 11.07 16.48 -9.50
CA PHE A 210 10.23 17.64 -9.14
C PHE A 210 10.29 17.99 -7.65
N LEU A 211 10.46 16.99 -6.78
CA LEU A 211 10.61 17.19 -5.34
C LEU A 211 12.02 17.66 -4.94
N GLY A 212 12.95 17.73 -5.88
CA GLY A 212 14.32 18.21 -5.69
C GLY A 212 15.31 17.14 -5.22
N TYR A 213 15.00 15.86 -5.43
CA TYR A 213 15.87 14.74 -5.10
C TYR A 213 16.66 14.26 -6.33
N ASP A 214 17.89 13.81 -6.10
CA ASP A 214 18.72 13.14 -7.11
C ASP A 214 18.32 11.65 -7.19
N SER A 215 17.66 11.25 -8.29
CA SER A 215 16.91 9.99 -8.39
C SER A 215 17.41 8.96 -9.39
#